data_AF-A0A1I2HLF4-F1
#
_entry.id   AF-A0A1I2HLF4-F1
#
_cell.length_a   1.000
_cell.length_b   1.000
_cell.length_c   1.000
_cell.angle_alpha   90.00
_cell.angle_beta   90.00
_cell.angle_gamma   90.00
#
_symmetry.space_group_name_H-M   'P 1'
#
loop_
_entity.id
_entity.type
_entity.pdbx_description
1 polymer ?
#
loop_
_entity_poly.entity_id
_entity_poly.type
_entity_poly.pdbx_seq_one_letter_code
_entity_poly.pdbx_strand_id
1 'polypeptide(L)'
;MSLEATLSTVEAQLQAVQDALLATDPLTLEKAAVQLRAAATELAQALGGSGVQPDDGQARRIRAIGARLPLLRDQLARVLALTERQTAALLPPVPGVVTYGGSRGQTAARIYRGPG
;
A
#
# COMPACT_ATOMS: atom_id res chain seq x y z
N MET A 1 -27.53 -12.21 -10.81
CA MET A 1 -27.18 -11.96 -9.39
C MET A 1 -28.13 -10.92 -8.84
N SER A 2 -28.67 -11.10 -7.63
CA SER A 2 -29.47 -10.06 -6.97
C SER A 2 -28.55 -8.96 -6.41
N LEU A 3 -29.07 -7.73 -6.30
CA LEU A 3 -28.34 -6.60 -5.68
C LEU A 3 -27.92 -6.90 -4.23
N GLU A 4 -28.74 -7.68 -3.52
CA GLU A 4 -28.46 -8.11 -2.16
C GLU A 4 -27.22 -9.01 -2.07
N ALA A 5 -27.09 -9.97 -3.00
CA ALA A 5 -25.96 -10.89 -3.06
C ALA A 5 -24.66 -10.17 -3.47
N THR A 6 -24.74 -9.17 -4.36
CA THR A 6 -23.56 -8.38 -4.72
C THR A 6 -23.10 -7.50 -3.56
N LEU A 7 -24.03 -6.89 -2.80
CA LEU A 7 -23.71 -6.12 -1.60
C LEU A 7 -23.03 -6.97 -0.52
N SER A 8 -23.57 -8.16 -0.21
CA SER A 8 -22.94 -9.06 0.77
C SER A 8 -21.54 -9.49 0.32
N THR A 9 -21.35 -9.71 -0.99
CA THR A 9 -20.05 -10.09 -1.54
C THR A 9 -19.04 -8.94 -1.38
N VAL A 10 -19.41 -7.70 -1.71
CA VAL A 10 -18.54 -6.54 -1.54
C VAL A 10 -18.15 -6.34 -0.06
N GLU A 11 -19.11 -6.50 0.86
CA GLU A 11 -18.84 -6.39 2.30
C GLU A 11 -17.87 -7.47 2.80
N ALA A 12 -18.04 -8.73 2.36
CA ALA A 12 -17.12 -9.81 2.68
C ALA A 12 -15.71 -9.54 2.14
N GLN A 13 -15.60 -9.03 0.91
CA GLN A 13 -14.31 -8.70 0.30
C GLN A 13 -13.61 -7.52 0.99
N LEU A 14 -14.37 -6.52 1.45
CA LEU A 14 -13.82 -5.43 2.26
C LEU A 14 -13.25 -5.93 3.58
N GLN A 15 -13.93 -6.88 4.23
CA GLN A 15 -13.43 -7.49 5.45
C GLN A 15 -12.16 -8.30 5.18
N ALA A 16 -12.14 -9.11 4.11
CA ALA A 16 -10.97 -9.91 3.73
C ALA A 16 -9.73 -9.05 3.45
N VAL A 17 -9.88 -7.90 2.79
CA VAL A 17 -8.78 -6.93 2.61
C VAL A 17 -8.27 -6.40 3.95
N GLN A 18 -9.19 -6.08 4.86
CA GLN A 18 -8.85 -5.59 6.20
C GLN A 18 -8.07 -6.64 7.00
N ASP A 19 -8.54 -7.89 6.99
CA ASP A 19 -7.90 -9.00 7.68
C ASP A 19 -6.51 -9.29 7.09
N ALA A 20 -6.36 -9.24 5.76
CA ALA A 20 -5.08 -9.41 5.09
C ALA A 20 -4.07 -8.29 5.43
N LEU A 21 -4.56 -7.04 5.55
CA LEU A 21 -3.74 -5.92 6.01
C LEU A 21 -3.24 -6.12 7.45
N LEU A 22 -4.11 -6.59 8.34
CA LEU A 22 -3.73 -6.87 9.74
C LEU A 22 -2.76 -8.05 9.84
N ALA A 23 -2.95 -9.08 9.02
CA ALA A 23 -2.06 -10.23 8.93
C ALA A 23 -0.70 -9.90 8.28
N THR A 24 -0.55 -8.73 7.65
CA THR A 24 0.64 -8.32 6.88
C THR A 24 0.98 -9.35 5.79
N ASP A 25 -0.05 -9.97 5.20
CA ASP A 25 0.11 -10.97 4.15
C ASP A 25 -0.10 -10.32 2.76
N PRO A 26 0.99 -10.06 1.99
CA PRO A 26 0.89 -9.36 0.72
C PRO A 26 0.19 -10.18 -0.37
N LEU A 27 0.31 -11.51 -0.36
CA LEU A 27 -0.29 -12.38 -1.38
C LEU A 27 -1.81 -12.48 -1.18
N THR A 28 -2.24 -12.62 0.07
CA THR A 28 -3.67 -12.64 0.40
C THR A 28 -4.29 -11.26 0.17
N LEU A 29 -3.55 -10.18 0.47
CA LEU A 29 -3.99 -8.81 0.21
C LEU A 29 -4.20 -8.56 -1.29
N GLU A 30 -3.27 -8.97 -2.15
CA GLU A 30 -3.40 -8.82 -3.60
C GLU A 30 -4.64 -9.54 -4.13
N LYS A 31 -4.83 -10.80 -3.74
CA LYS A 31 -6.01 -11.59 -4.13
C LYS A 31 -7.30 -10.94 -3.67
N ALA A 32 -7.37 -10.50 -2.41
CA ALA A 32 -8.54 -9.84 -1.85
C ALA A 32 -8.83 -8.50 -2.55
N ALA A 33 -7.80 -7.73 -2.92
CA ALA A 33 -7.96 -6.48 -3.66
C ALA A 33 -8.51 -6.70 -5.08
N VAL A 34 -8.03 -7.72 -5.79
CA VAL A 34 -8.55 -8.10 -7.12
C VAL A 34 -10.02 -8.51 -7.02
N GLN A 35 -10.37 -9.33 -6.04
CA GLN A 35 -11.75 -9.78 -5.81
C GLN A 35 -12.67 -8.62 -5.42
N LEU A 36 -12.20 -7.69 -4.58
CA LEU A 36 -12.95 -6.49 -4.22
C LEU A 36 -13.23 -5.61 -5.45
N ARG A 37 -12.24 -5.44 -6.33
CA ARG A 37 -12.42 -4.67 -7.58
C ARG A 37 -13.46 -5.31 -8.49
N ALA A 38 -13.41 -6.63 -8.67
CA ALA A 38 -14.40 -7.37 -9.44
C ALA A 38 -15.81 -7.22 -8.86
N ALA A 39 -15.97 -7.43 -7.55
CA ALA A 39 -17.26 -7.27 -6.86
C ALA A 39 -17.79 -5.83 -6.94
N ALA A 40 -16.91 -4.83 -6.86
CA ALA A 40 -17.29 -3.42 -7.03
C ALA A 40 -17.76 -3.10 -8.46
N THR A 41 -17.12 -3.68 -9.49
CA THR A 41 -17.57 -3.54 -10.87
C THR A 41 -18.93 -4.20 -11.12
N GLU A 42 -19.16 -5.38 -10.54
CA GLU A 42 -20.46 -6.05 -10.60
C GLU A 42 -21.56 -5.24 -9.91
N LEU A 43 -21.26 -4.65 -8.75
CA LEU A 43 -22.18 -3.76 -8.04
C LEU A 43 -22.50 -2.50 -8.85
N ALA A 44 -21.49 -1.87 -9.48
CA ALA A 44 -21.70 -0.71 -10.33
C ALA A 44 -22.57 -1.03 -11.55
N GLN A 45 -22.37 -2.20 -12.17
CA GLN A 45 -23.19 -2.68 -13.29
C GLN A 45 -24.63 -2.98 -12.84
N ALA A 46 -24.80 -3.60 -11.67
CA ALA A 46 -26.13 -3.86 -11.10
C ALA A 46 -26.90 -2.57 -10.76
N LEU A 47 -26.22 -1.51 -10.34
CA LEU A 47 -26.86 -0.22 -10.07
C LEU A 47 -27.11 0.60 -11.35
N GLY A 48 -26.19 0.56 -12.32
CA GLY A 48 -26.27 1.36 -13.54
C GLY A 48 -27.14 0.77 -14.64
N GLY A 49 -27.24 -0.56 -14.73
CA GLY A 49 -27.94 -1.24 -15.82
C GLY A 49 -29.41 -1.58 -15.55
N SER A 50 -29.83 -1.61 -14.28
CA SER A 50 -31.09 -2.28 -13.91
C SER A 50 -32.27 -1.33 -13.71
N GLY A 51 -32.06 -0.01 -13.60
CA GLY A 51 -33.12 0.93 -13.16
C GLY A 51 -33.72 0.58 -11.79
N VAL A 52 -33.11 -0.37 -11.08
CA VAL A 52 -33.52 -0.87 -9.78
C VAL A 52 -33.13 0.19 -8.76
N GLN A 53 -34.14 0.83 -8.19
CA GLN A 53 -33.94 1.70 -7.05
C GLN A 53 -33.59 0.81 -5.83
N PRO A 54 -32.43 1.04 -5.18
CA PRO A 54 -32.11 0.33 -3.97
C PRO A 54 -33.13 0.69 -2.89
N ASP A 55 -33.54 -0.31 -2.11
CA ASP A 55 -34.35 -0.07 -0.91
C ASP A 55 -33.55 0.72 0.13
N ASP A 56 -34.23 1.33 1.12
CA ASP A 56 -33.60 2.16 2.15
C ASP A 56 -32.48 1.42 2.91
N GLY A 57 -32.66 0.12 3.16
CA GLY A 57 -31.63 -0.74 3.77
C GLY A 57 -30.39 -0.89 2.89
N GLN A 58 -30.58 -1.08 1.58
CA GLN A 58 -29.50 -1.24 0.60
C GLN A 58 -28.76 0.08 0.39
N ALA A 59 -29.48 1.20 0.30
CA ALA A 59 -28.89 2.52 0.20
C ALA A 59 -28.03 2.90 1.42
N ARG A 60 -28.44 2.48 2.63
CA ARG A 60 -27.61 2.64 3.84
C ARG A 60 -26.32 1.83 3.77
N ARG A 61 -26.37 0.58 3.29
CA ARG A 61 -25.19 -0.28 3.15
C ARG A 61 -24.22 0.23 2.10
N ILE A 62 -24.72 0.69 0.96
CA ILE A 62 -23.88 1.33 -0.08
C ILE A 62 -23.15 2.55 0.49
N ARG A 63 -23.83 3.40 1.27
CA ARG A 63 -23.20 4.53 1.97
C ARG A 63 -22.15 4.08 3.00
N ALA A 64 -22.43 3.02 3.77
CA ALA A 64 -21.48 2.47 4.72
C ALA A 64 -20.23 1.91 4.05
N ILE A 65 -20.38 1.22 2.92
CA ILE A 65 -19.28 0.76 2.06
C ILE A 65 -18.46 1.96 1.58
N GLY A 66 -19.13 2.98 1.04
CA GLY A 66 -18.50 4.22 0.59
C GLY A 66 -17.70 4.93 1.68
N ALA A 67 -18.16 4.90 2.93
CA ALA A 67 -17.46 5.48 4.07
C ALA A 67 -16.23 4.66 4.52
N ARG A 68 -16.24 3.33 4.32
CA ARG A 68 -15.12 2.45 4.69
C ARG A 68 -13.97 2.47 3.68
N LEU A 69 -14.25 2.68 2.40
CA LEU A 69 -13.25 2.68 1.33
C LEU A 69 -12.11 3.70 1.53
N PRO A 70 -12.37 4.97 1.91
CA PRO A 70 -11.31 5.93 2.21
C PRO A 70 -10.40 5.48 3.35
N LEU A 71 -10.97 4.91 4.42
CA LEU A 71 -10.19 4.42 5.57
C LEU A 71 -9.22 3.31 5.17
N LEU A 72 -9.66 2.36 4.34
CA LEU A 72 -8.79 1.32 3.80
C LEU A 72 -7.69 1.89 2.90
N ARG A 73 -8.02 2.89 2.07
CA ARG A 73 -7.03 3.58 1.23
C ARG A 73 -5.97 4.30 2.08
N ASP A 74 -6.36 4.93 3.16
CA ASP A 74 -5.43 5.61 4.08
C ASP A 74 -4.52 4.60 4.79
N GLN A 75 -5.04 3.43 5.19
CA GLN A 75 -4.24 2.35 5.75
C GLN A 75 -3.21 1.82 4.74
N LEU A 76 -3.64 1.59 3.50
CA LEU A 76 -2.75 1.17 2.41
C LEU A 76 -1.65 2.21 2.11
N ALA A 77 -2.00 3.50 2.07
CA ALA A 77 -1.02 4.58 1.85
C ALA A 77 0.06 4.60 2.94
N ARG A 78 -0.32 4.33 4.20
CA ARG A 78 0.64 4.23 5.31
C ARG A 78 1.55 3.00 5.17
N VAL A 79 1.01 1.86 4.78
CA VAL A 79 1.80 0.64 4.52
C VAL A 79 2.78 0.89 3.38
N LEU A 80 2.35 1.51 2.28
CA LEU A 80 3.22 1.89 1.16
C LEU A 80 4.37 2.79 1.64
N ALA A 81 4.07 3.88 2.35
CA ALA A 81 5.10 4.77 2.88
C ALA A 81 6.09 4.07 3.84
N LEU A 82 5.62 3.07 4.61
CA LEU A 82 6.50 2.26 5.45
C LEU A 82 7.41 1.36 4.60
N THR A 83 6.84 0.68 3.61
CA THR A 83 7.61 -0.18 2.69
C THR A 83 8.63 0.61 1.89
N GLU A 84 8.31 1.83 1.43
CA GLU A 84 9.25 2.73 0.74
C GLU A 84 10.43 3.12 1.63
N ARG A 85 10.20 3.37 2.91
CA ARG A 85 11.29 3.65 3.87
C ARG A 85 12.16 2.42 4.11
N GLN A 86 11.55 1.23 4.19
CA GLN A 86 12.28 -0.02 4.34
C GLN A 86 13.12 -0.35 3.11
N THR A 87 12.60 -0.13 1.90
CA THR A 87 13.37 -0.34 0.67
C THR A 87 14.50 0.68 0.52
N ALA A 88 14.26 1.95 0.89
CA ALA A 88 15.30 2.98 0.89
C ALA A 88 16.46 2.64 1.85
N ALA A 89 16.17 2.01 3.00
CA ALA A 89 17.20 1.54 3.93
C ALA A 89 18.03 0.35 3.41
N LEU A 90 17.46 -0.45 2.50
CA LEU A 90 18.15 -1.61 1.89
C LEU A 90 18.95 -1.22 0.65
N LEU A 91 18.68 -0.08 0.03
CA LEU A 91 19.51 0.42 -1.06
C LEU A 91 20.85 0.90 -0.49
N PRO A 92 21.99 0.40 -1.02
CA PRO A 92 23.28 0.94 -0.63
C PRO A 92 23.34 2.43 -1.02
N PRO A 93 23.95 3.29 -0.18
CA PRO A 93 24.15 4.68 -0.55
C PRO A 93 24.94 4.74 -1.87
N VAL A 94 24.47 5.54 -2.82
CA VAL A 94 25.09 5.70 -4.14
C VAL A 94 26.59 6.01 -3.94
N PRO A 95 27.51 5.18 -4.49
CA PRO A 95 28.94 5.43 -4.37
C PRO A 95 29.28 6.70 -5.13
N GLY A 96 29.60 7.77 -4.42
CA GLY A 96 29.95 9.05 -5.05
C GLY A 96 29.95 10.27 -4.13
N VAL A 97 29.31 10.20 -2.95
CA VAL A 97 29.39 11.27 -1.94
C VAL A 97 29.95 10.68 -0.65
N VAL A 98 31.24 10.33 -0.68
CA VAL A 98 32.02 10.06 0.53
C VAL A 98 32.62 11.38 0.97
N THR A 99 31.92 12.14 1.81
CA THR A 99 32.43 13.41 2.38
C THR A 99 33.65 13.19 3.28
N TYR A 100 33.99 11.94 3.59
CA TYR A 100 35.22 11.56 4.29
C TYR A 100 35.97 10.44 3.55
N GLY A 101 36.08 10.55 2.23
CA GLY A 101 37.06 9.82 1.45
C GLY A 101 38.37 10.59 1.45
N GLY A 102 39.11 10.54 2.56
CA GLY A 102 40.47 11.04 2.62
C GLY A 102 41.30 10.37 1.53
N SER A 103 41.74 11.18 0.57
CA SER A 103 42.65 10.80 -0.50
C SER A 103 43.83 10.06 0.13
N ARG A 104 43.91 8.74 -0.09
CA ARG A 104 45.16 7.98 0.06
C ARG A 104 46.12 8.38 -1.07
N GLY A 105 46.49 9.65 -1.10
CA GLY A 105 47.71 10.12 -1.72
C GLY A 105 48.84 9.75 -0.77
N GLN A 106 49.58 8.70 -1.11
CA GLN A 106 50.89 8.45 -0.51
C GLN A 106 51.77 9.66 -0.79
N THR A 107 51.90 10.55 0.18
CA THR A 107 52.98 11.55 0.21
C THR A 107 53.80 11.25 1.45
N ALA A 108 54.93 10.58 1.23
CA ALA A 108 55.88 10.23 2.27
C ALA A 108 56.29 11.50 3.04
N ALA A 109 55.84 11.61 4.29
CA ALA A 109 56.28 12.66 5.19
C ALA A 109 57.75 12.39 5.55
N ARG A 110 58.66 13.13 4.93
CA ARG A 110 60.07 13.22 5.32
C ARG A 110 60.14 13.94 6.66
N ILE A 111 60.07 13.16 7.74
CA ILE A 111 60.36 13.64 9.09
C ILE A 111 61.78 14.21 9.14
N TYR A 112 61.85 15.51 9.46
CA TYR A 112 63.08 16.29 9.60
C TYR A 112 63.91 15.76 10.76
N ARG A 113 65.12 15.27 10.49
CA ARG A 113 66.12 14.90 11.50
C ARG A 113 67.09 16.08 11.63
N GLY A 114 66.97 16.85 12.71
CA GLY A 114 67.90 17.95 13.02
C GLY A 114 69.28 17.42 13.40
N PRO A 115 70.38 18.14 13.05
CA PRO A 115 71.73 17.75 13.44
C PRO A 115 71.99 18.09 14.92
N GLY A 116 72.59 17.13 15.63
CA GLY A 116 73.38 17.37 16.84
C GLY A 116 74.86 17.43 16.50
#